data_AF-A0A6V7LSK4-F1
#
_entry.id   AF-A0A6V7LSK4-F1
#
_cell.length_a   1.000
_cell.length_b   1.000
_cell.length_c   1.000
_cell.angle_alpha   90.00
_cell.angle_beta   90.00
_cell.angle_gamma   90.00
#
_symmetry.space_group_name_H-M   'P 1'
#
loop_
_entity.id
_entity.type
_entity.pdbx_description
1 polymer ?
#
loop_
_entity_poly.entity_id
_entity_poly.type
_entity_poly.pdbx_seq_one_letter_code
_entity_poly.pdbx_strand_id
1 'polypeptide(L)'
;FSRRNSMDLGDPCRESEFVVLKERRLVPHSAVYEGMQRFSFLLETCQPGAVPDVHLIAAILDLPHAPIVSRAALLLECAHLVHQCNKGHWPTWMKINFPVFRPSVAMGSRNIPTGLRRTHVHQRAAGKLFYLWAEAIGTRLEEFLAEDNMNKDQIAAMMSDDSKQRELIIEDEEEDFLDE
;
A
#
# COMPACT_ATOMS: atom_id res chain seq x y z
N PHE A 1 -41.59 -26.47 63.42
CA PHE A 1 -40.23 -26.04 63.06
C PHE A 1 -40.13 -26.10 61.53
N SER A 2 -40.37 -25.03 60.75
CA SER A 2 -39.59 -23.79 60.51
C SER A 2 -38.32 -23.97 59.64
N ARG A 3 -38.51 -23.70 58.32
CA ARG A 3 -37.69 -22.92 57.35
C ARG A 3 -36.32 -23.44 56.82
N ARG A 4 -36.23 -23.34 55.46
CA ARG A 4 -35.07 -23.03 54.57
C ARG A 4 -34.09 -24.18 54.26
N ASN A 5 -33.51 -24.38 53.06
CA ASN A 5 -33.29 -23.62 51.80
C ASN A 5 -33.19 -24.63 50.63
N SER A 6 -33.67 -24.43 49.41
CA SER A 6 -33.41 -23.37 48.40
C SER A 6 -32.11 -23.56 47.61
N MET A 7 -32.31 -23.95 46.35
CA MET A 7 -31.45 -23.85 45.14
C MET A 7 -30.27 -24.82 45.04
N ASP A 8 -30.45 -25.85 44.21
CA ASP A 8 -29.38 -26.51 43.46
C ASP A 8 -28.59 -25.42 42.73
N LEU A 9 -27.35 -25.24 43.18
CA LEU A 9 -26.40 -24.30 42.64
C LEU A 9 -25.99 -24.83 41.27
N GLY A 10 -26.35 -24.10 40.23
CA GLY A 10 -25.87 -24.34 38.89
C GLY A 10 -24.35 -24.32 38.86
N ASP A 11 -23.79 -25.33 38.20
CA ASP A 11 -22.43 -25.28 37.70
C ASP A 11 -22.53 -25.69 36.22
N PRO A 12 -22.83 -24.75 35.30
CA PRO A 12 -22.50 -24.98 33.91
C PRO A 12 -20.97 -25.04 33.88
N CYS A 13 -20.47 -26.27 33.72
CA CYS A 13 -19.14 -26.61 33.25
C CYS A 13 -18.55 -25.40 32.52
N ARG A 14 -17.61 -24.70 33.16
CA ARG A 14 -16.86 -23.61 32.54
C ARG A 14 -16.30 -24.16 31.24
N GLU A 15 -16.94 -23.82 30.12
CA GLU A 15 -16.32 -23.88 28.81
C GLU A 15 -15.02 -23.12 28.99
N SER A 16 -13.94 -23.89 29.04
CA SER A 16 -12.60 -23.35 29.12
C SER A 16 -12.42 -22.70 27.76
N GLU A 17 -12.72 -21.40 27.69
CA GLU A 17 -12.52 -20.56 26.52
C GLU A 17 -11.08 -20.78 26.07
N PHE A 18 -10.93 -21.57 25.01
CA PHE A 18 -9.65 -21.97 24.50
C PHE A 18 -9.09 -20.75 23.77
N VAL A 19 -8.36 -19.90 24.51
CA VAL A 19 -7.71 -18.73 23.94
C VAL A 19 -6.58 -19.24 23.03
N VAL A 20 -6.90 -19.45 21.75
CA VAL A 20 -5.90 -19.69 20.71
C VAL A 20 -5.19 -18.37 20.49
N LEU A 21 -4.07 -18.15 21.18
CA LEU A 21 -3.12 -17.11 20.81
C LEU A 21 -2.48 -17.54 19.49
N LYS A 22 -3.16 -17.23 18.38
CA LYS A 22 -2.63 -17.48 17.04
C LYS A 22 -1.51 -16.47 16.81
N GLU A 23 -0.32 -16.99 16.55
CA GLU A 23 0.88 -16.19 16.30
C GLU A 23 0.61 -15.17 15.19
N ARG A 24 0.99 -13.90 15.41
CA ARG A 24 0.84 -12.83 14.41
C ARG A 24 1.46 -13.33 13.10
N ARG A 25 0.66 -13.39 12.02
CA ARG A 25 1.15 -13.81 10.70
C ARG A 25 2.27 -12.88 10.26
N LEU A 26 3.50 -13.36 10.37
CA LEU A 26 4.67 -12.61 9.92
C LEU A 26 4.59 -12.45 8.40
N VAL A 27 4.81 -11.23 7.93
CA VAL A 27 4.83 -10.94 6.49
C VAL A 27 6.04 -11.64 5.86
N PRO A 28 5.85 -12.44 4.80
CA PRO A 28 6.94 -13.18 4.18
C PRO A 28 7.92 -12.21 3.49
N HIS A 29 9.07 -11.97 4.14
CA HIS A 29 10.09 -11.03 3.67
C HIS A 29 10.58 -11.31 2.23
N SER A 30 10.72 -12.59 1.86
CA SER A 30 11.13 -12.98 0.50
C SER A 30 10.10 -12.60 -0.56
N ALA A 31 8.82 -12.80 -0.29
CA ALA A 31 7.75 -12.45 -1.23
C ALA A 31 7.68 -10.93 -1.44
N VAL A 32 7.80 -10.15 -0.36
CA VAL A 32 7.89 -8.69 -0.42
C VAL A 32 9.09 -8.26 -1.28
N TYR A 33 10.27 -8.82 -1.01
CA TYR A 33 11.48 -8.46 -1.74
C TYR A 33 11.36 -8.76 -3.25
N GLU A 34 10.90 -9.96 -3.61
CA GLU A 34 10.73 -10.35 -5.02
C GLU A 34 9.64 -9.51 -5.71
N GLY A 35 8.52 -9.26 -5.04
CA GLY A 35 7.45 -8.41 -5.55
C GLY A 35 7.92 -6.98 -5.81
N MET A 36 8.74 -6.44 -4.91
CA MET A 36 9.35 -5.12 -5.08
C MET A 36 10.33 -5.06 -6.25
N GLN A 37 11.11 -6.13 -6.48
CA GLN A 37 11.96 -6.21 -7.67
C GLN A 37 11.14 -6.21 -8.97
N ARG A 38 10.03 -6.95 -9.01
CA ARG A 38 9.11 -6.97 -10.16
C ARG A 38 8.48 -5.58 -10.36
N PHE A 39 8.07 -4.92 -9.29
CA PHE A 39 7.48 -3.58 -9.35
C PHE A 39 8.50 -2.53 -9.84
N SER A 40 9.72 -2.55 -9.32
CA SER A 40 10.81 -1.67 -9.74
C SER A 40 11.11 -1.83 -11.24
N PHE A 41 11.12 -3.07 -11.74
CA PHE A 41 11.27 -3.35 -13.16
C PHE A 41 10.12 -2.77 -14.01
N LEU A 42 8.87 -2.86 -13.54
CA LEU A 42 7.73 -2.27 -14.23
C LEU A 42 7.83 -0.73 -14.29
N LEU A 43 8.26 -0.09 -13.21
CA LEU A 43 8.50 1.36 -13.20
C LEU A 43 9.60 1.79 -14.18
N GLU A 44 10.61 0.94 -14.39
CA GLU A 44 11.70 1.19 -15.33
C GLU A 44 11.33 0.95 -16.80
N THR A 45 10.32 0.11 -17.05
CA THR A 45 9.97 -0.35 -18.41
C THR A 45 8.67 0.21 -18.94
N CYS A 46 7.81 0.79 -18.10
CA CYS A 46 6.47 1.21 -18.50
C CYS A 46 6.24 2.72 -18.36
N GLN A 47 5.50 3.30 -19.31
CA GLN A 47 5.07 4.69 -19.27
C GLN A 47 3.97 4.93 -18.20
N PRO A 48 3.79 6.17 -17.71
CA PRO A 48 2.73 6.52 -16.78
C PRO A 48 1.39 6.22 -17.43
N GLY A 49 0.56 5.43 -16.74
CA GLY A 49 -0.73 4.96 -17.26
C GLY A 49 -0.68 3.61 -17.99
N ALA A 50 0.49 2.98 -18.15
CA ALA A 50 0.63 1.66 -18.78
C ALA A 50 0.67 0.48 -17.78
N VAL A 51 0.77 0.72 -16.47
CA VAL A 51 0.83 -0.32 -15.41
C VAL A 51 -0.21 0.01 -14.34
N PRO A 52 -0.93 -1.00 -13.82
CA PRO A 52 -2.37 -0.96 -13.90
C PRO A 52 -3.03 -1.12 -12.52
N ASP A 53 -4.36 -1.00 -12.55
CA ASP A 53 -5.34 -1.64 -11.68
C ASP A 53 -4.82 -2.21 -10.34
N VAL A 54 -5.46 -1.78 -9.24
CA VAL A 54 -5.19 -2.19 -7.85
C VAL A 54 -4.95 -3.70 -7.71
N HIS A 55 -5.67 -4.52 -8.48
CA HIS A 55 -5.53 -5.98 -8.50
C HIS A 55 -4.16 -6.48 -8.96
N LEU A 56 -3.53 -5.85 -9.97
CA LEU A 56 -2.20 -6.26 -10.41
C LEU A 56 -1.12 -5.86 -9.39
N ILE A 57 -1.27 -4.71 -8.75
CA ILE A 57 -0.35 -4.26 -7.71
C ILE A 57 -0.40 -5.21 -6.51
N ALA A 58 -1.59 -5.63 -6.10
CA ALA A 58 -1.77 -6.62 -5.04
C ALA A 58 -1.14 -7.98 -5.41
N ALA A 59 -1.33 -8.44 -6.66
CA ALA A 59 -0.74 -9.68 -7.15
C ALA A 59 0.80 -9.62 -7.27
N ILE A 60 1.38 -8.47 -7.66
CA ILE A 60 2.83 -8.29 -7.79
C ILE A 60 3.52 -8.48 -6.44
N LEU A 61 2.89 -8.03 -5.36
CA LEU A 61 3.45 -8.08 -4.02
C LEU A 61 3.20 -9.42 -3.33
N ASP A 62 2.34 -10.28 -3.89
CA ASP A 62 2.03 -11.64 -3.40
C ASP A 62 1.73 -11.68 -1.89
N LEU A 63 0.97 -10.67 -1.44
CA LEU A 63 0.59 -10.45 -0.04
C LEU A 63 -0.94 -10.46 0.09
N PRO A 64 -1.60 -11.64 -0.05
CA PRO A 64 -3.06 -11.74 -0.06
C PRO A 64 -3.72 -11.34 1.27
N HIS A 65 -2.97 -11.29 2.37
CA HIS A 65 -3.46 -10.97 3.71
C HIS A 65 -2.69 -9.82 4.37
N ALA A 66 -2.01 -8.98 3.59
CA ALA A 66 -1.28 -7.82 4.12
C ALA A 66 -1.39 -6.58 3.22
N PRO A 67 -2.62 -6.10 2.91
CA PRO A 67 -2.85 -5.01 1.97
C PRO A 67 -2.18 -3.70 2.41
N ILE A 68 -2.10 -3.42 3.71
CA ILE A 68 -1.46 -2.23 4.26
C ILE A 68 0.03 -2.21 3.93
N VAL A 69 0.71 -3.34 4.12
CA VAL A 69 2.15 -3.48 3.84
C VAL A 69 2.39 -3.37 2.33
N SER A 70 1.52 -3.96 1.52
CA SER A 70 1.57 -3.83 0.07
C SER A 70 1.47 -2.38 -0.40
N ARG A 71 0.48 -1.64 0.11
CA ARG A 71 0.28 -0.22 -0.21
C ARG A 71 1.45 0.65 0.25
N ALA A 72 1.98 0.38 1.45
CA ALA A 72 3.15 1.10 1.96
C ALA A 72 4.40 0.86 1.10
N ALA A 73 4.66 -0.39 0.71
CA ALA A 73 5.79 -0.75 -0.13
C ALA A 73 5.72 -0.08 -1.51
N LEU A 74 4.52 -0.06 -2.12
CA LEU A 74 4.25 0.66 -3.38
C LEU A 74 4.64 2.15 -3.27
N LEU A 75 4.14 2.84 -2.24
CA LEU A 75 4.40 4.26 -2.04
C LEU A 75 5.90 4.55 -1.84
N LEU A 76 6.59 3.67 -1.09
CA LEU A 76 8.03 3.78 -0.86
C LEU A 76 8.85 3.61 -2.14
N GLU A 77 8.49 2.66 -3.00
CA GLU A 77 9.18 2.49 -4.29
C GLU A 77 8.94 3.69 -5.22
N CYS A 78 7.72 4.21 -5.25
CA CYS A 78 7.41 5.43 -6.00
C CYS A 78 8.24 6.63 -5.49
N ALA A 79 8.37 6.79 -4.16
CA ALA A 79 9.22 7.82 -3.58
C ALA A 79 10.70 7.60 -3.93
N HIS A 80 11.17 6.34 -3.92
CA HIS A 80 12.52 5.98 -4.33
C HIS A 80 12.78 6.36 -5.80
N LEU A 81 11.86 6.03 -6.71
CA LEU A 81 11.93 6.41 -8.13
C LEU A 81 12.07 7.93 -8.30
N VAL A 82 11.23 8.71 -7.60
CA VAL A 82 11.29 10.18 -7.66
C VAL A 82 12.64 10.70 -7.16
N HIS A 83 13.17 10.14 -6.07
CA HIS A 83 14.49 10.49 -5.55
C HIS A 83 15.60 10.20 -6.57
N GLN A 84 15.54 9.05 -7.25
CA GLN A 84 16.50 8.73 -8.32
C GLN A 84 16.36 9.70 -9.50
N CYS A 85 15.14 10.06 -9.89
CA CYS A 85 14.89 11.05 -10.94
C CYS A 85 15.48 12.42 -10.57
N ASN A 86 15.36 12.85 -9.31
CA ASN A 86 15.95 14.11 -8.81
C ASN A 86 17.49 14.10 -8.87
N LYS A 87 18.13 12.93 -8.82
CA LYS A 87 19.58 12.76 -9.05
C LYS A 87 19.96 12.66 -10.53
N GLY A 88 19.00 12.75 -11.44
CA GLY A 88 19.19 12.58 -12.88
C GLY A 88 19.13 11.13 -13.35
N HIS A 89 18.86 10.18 -12.47
CA HIS A 89 18.63 8.77 -12.82
C HIS A 89 17.18 8.55 -13.25
N TRP A 90 16.83 9.11 -14.41
CA TRP A 90 15.52 8.93 -15.02
C TRP A 90 15.33 7.50 -15.54
N PRO A 91 14.11 6.95 -15.53
CA PRO A 91 13.86 5.61 -16.07
C PRO A 91 14.08 5.58 -17.58
N THR A 92 14.34 4.39 -18.11
CA THR A 92 14.75 4.22 -19.52
C THR A 92 13.72 4.75 -20.51
N TRP A 93 12.43 4.54 -20.24
CA TRP A 93 11.33 5.04 -21.08
C TRP A 93 11.22 6.58 -21.09
N MET A 94 11.73 7.29 -20.09
CA MET A 94 11.82 8.75 -20.07
C MET A 94 13.06 9.29 -20.80
N LYS A 95 14.12 8.48 -20.91
CA LYS A 95 15.37 8.83 -21.60
C LYS A 95 15.27 8.59 -23.10
N ILE A 96 14.62 7.50 -23.50
CA ILE A 96 14.57 7.06 -24.89
C ILE A 96 13.29 7.60 -25.54
N ASN A 97 13.48 8.36 -26.61
CA ASN A 97 12.39 8.85 -27.45
C ASN A 97 11.88 7.69 -28.31
N PHE A 98 11.13 6.75 -27.73
CA PHE A 98 10.45 5.74 -28.54
C PHE A 98 9.46 6.47 -29.44
N PRO A 99 9.55 6.31 -30.78
CA PRO A 99 8.47 6.76 -31.63
C PRO A 99 7.24 5.98 -31.17
N VAL A 100 6.27 6.68 -30.58
CA VAL A 100 4.90 6.21 -30.47
C VAL A 100 4.58 5.56 -31.81
N PHE A 101 4.26 4.26 -31.81
CA PHE A 101 4.03 3.48 -33.01
C PHE A 101 2.87 4.14 -33.78
N ARG A 102 3.19 5.08 -34.66
CA ARG A 102 2.25 5.70 -35.59
C ARG A 102 2.32 4.87 -36.85
N PRO A 103 1.25 4.16 -37.26
CA PRO A 103 1.29 3.22 -38.37
C PRO A 103 1.53 3.83 -39.77
N SER A 104 1.95 5.09 -39.91
CA SER A 104 1.85 5.79 -41.20
C SER A 104 2.99 6.73 -41.61
N VAL A 105 4.15 6.75 -40.94
CA VAL A 105 5.26 7.61 -41.41
C VAL A 105 6.61 6.89 -41.32
N ALA A 106 7.30 6.82 -42.45
CA ALA A 106 8.62 6.21 -42.58
C ALA A 106 9.61 6.81 -41.56
N MET A 107 10.36 5.91 -40.90
CA MET A 107 11.45 6.22 -39.97
C MET A 107 12.60 6.92 -40.69
N GLY A 108 12.46 8.23 -40.88
CA GLY A 108 13.54 9.10 -41.27
C GLY A 108 14.47 9.31 -40.07
N SER A 109 15.64 8.66 -40.10
CA SER A 109 16.82 9.11 -39.37
C SER A 109 16.97 10.63 -39.56
N ARG A 110 16.69 11.43 -38.52
CA ARG A 110 17.05 12.85 -38.44
C ARG A 110 16.76 13.45 -37.05
N ASN A 111 17.86 13.87 -36.41
CA ASN A 111 17.97 14.97 -35.44
C ASN A 111 17.89 14.63 -33.93
N ILE A 112 19.00 14.12 -33.40
CA ILE A 112 19.34 14.00 -31.97
C ILE A 112 19.13 15.30 -31.12
N PRO A 113 19.33 16.55 -31.63
CA PRO A 113 19.19 17.75 -30.80
C PRO A 113 17.76 18.07 -30.35
N THR A 114 16.74 17.67 -31.12
CA THR A 114 15.32 17.91 -30.79
C THR A 114 14.77 16.85 -29.85
N GLY A 115 15.35 15.64 -29.86
CA GLY A 115 15.04 14.58 -28.90
C GLY A 115 15.38 14.99 -27.48
N LEU A 116 16.59 15.52 -27.26
CA LEU A 116 17.04 15.98 -25.94
C LEU A 116 16.14 17.09 -25.37
N ARG A 117 15.73 18.05 -26.21
CA ARG A 117 14.78 19.11 -25.80
C ARG A 117 13.41 18.55 -25.39
N ARG A 118 12.86 17.57 -26.12
CA ARG A 118 11.59 16.92 -25.73
C ARG A 118 11.73 16.13 -24.43
N THR A 119 12.83 15.40 -24.25
CA THR A 119 13.14 14.69 -23.01
C THR A 119 13.19 15.65 -21.82
N HIS A 120 13.87 16.79 -21.94
CA HIS A 120 13.89 17.81 -20.88
C HIS A 120 12.50 18.39 -20.56
N VAL A 121 11.67 18.64 -21.58
CA VAL A 121 10.30 19.12 -21.36
C VAL A 121 9.47 18.07 -20.62
N HIS A 122 9.58 16.80 -21.01
CA HIS A 122 8.88 15.70 -20.37
C HIS A 122 9.32 15.50 -18.92
N GLN A 123 10.64 15.48 -18.66
CA GLN A 123 11.21 15.41 -17.31
C GLN A 123 10.77 16.59 -16.44
N ARG A 124 10.73 17.82 -16.99
CA ARG A 124 10.24 19.00 -16.26
C ARG A 124 8.75 18.89 -15.94
N ALA A 125 7.94 18.36 -16.86
CA ALA A 125 6.52 18.12 -16.61
C ALA A 125 6.33 17.05 -15.52
N ALA A 126 7.08 15.94 -15.58
CA ALA A 126 7.08 14.90 -14.56
C ALA A 126 7.47 15.46 -13.19
N GLY A 127 8.53 16.28 -13.10
CA GLY A 127 8.94 16.90 -11.84
C GLY A 127 7.85 17.79 -11.21
N LYS A 128 7.08 18.53 -12.02
CA LYS A 128 5.91 19.28 -11.51
C LYS A 128 4.83 18.37 -10.96
N LEU A 129 4.54 17.26 -11.64
CA LEU A 129 3.57 16.28 -11.17
C LEU A 129 4.02 15.62 -9.87
N PHE A 130 5.30 15.24 -9.77
CA PHE A 130 5.85 14.68 -8.53
C PHE A 130 5.73 15.63 -7.35
N TYR A 131 5.95 16.93 -7.57
CA TYR A 131 5.73 17.95 -6.55
C TYR A 131 4.26 17.98 -6.10
N LEU A 132 3.31 18.03 -7.04
CA LEU A 132 1.87 18.05 -6.71
C LEU A 132 1.42 16.77 -6.00
N TRP A 133 1.97 15.61 -6.38
CA TRP A 133 1.71 14.36 -5.67
C TRP A 133 2.23 14.41 -4.23
N ALA A 134 3.45 14.92 -4.03
CA ALA A 134 4.02 15.06 -2.70
C ALA A 134 3.20 16.02 -1.81
N GLU A 135 2.71 17.12 -2.38
CA GLU A 135 1.83 18.06 -1.67
C GLU A 135 0.51 17.39 -1.27
N ALA A 136 -0.17 16.71 -2.20
CA ALA A 136 -1.43 16.03 -1.93
C ALA A 136 -1.29 14.90 -0.89
N ILE A 137 -0.24 14.08 -1.01
CA ILE A 137 0.07 13.03 -0.02
C ILE A 137 0.38 13.67 1.34
N GLY A 138 1.18 14.74 1.35
CA GLY A 138 1.54 15.46 2.58
C GLY A 138 0.31 15.99 3.31
N THR A 139 -0.59 16.69 2.61
CA THR A 139 -1.85 17.16 3.18
C THR A 139 -2.68 16.02 3.76
N ARG A 140 -2.80 14.90 3.05
CA ARG A 140 -3.58 13.76 3.54
C ARG A 140 -2.97 13.10 4.78
N LEU A 141 -1.63 13.02 4.85
CA LEU A 141 -0.93 12.52 6.03
C LEU A 141 -1.11 13.46 7.23
N GLU A 142 -1.09 14.78 7.01
CA GLU A 142 -1.36 15.77 8.07
C GLU A 142 -2.78 15.62 8.63
N GLU A 143 -3.77 15.39 7.78
CA GLU A 143 -5.15 15.09 8.20
C GLU A 143 -5.21 13.83 9.06
N PHE A 144 -4.58 12.73 8.64
CA PHE A 144 -4.53 11.51 9.44
C PHE A 144 -3.85 11.71 10.79
N LEU A 145 -2.74 12.46 10.84
CA LEU A 145 -2.07 12.77 12.10
C LEU A 145 -2.95 13.65 13.02
N ALA A 146 -3.74 14.56 12.46
CA ALA A 146 -4.67 15.37 13.22
C ALA A 146 -5.82 14.51 13.79
N GLU A 147 -6.41 13.63 12.98
CA GLU A 147 -7.44 12.67 13.40
C GLU A 147 -6.92 11.74 14.50
N ASP A 148 -5.75 11.14 14.31
CA ASP A 148 -5.09 10.30 15.31
C ASP A 148 -4.86 11.07 16.60
N ASN A 149 -4.36 12.32 16.52
CA ASN A 149 -4.16 13.18 17.68
C ASN A 149 -5.44 13.46 18.46
N MET A 150 -6.55 13.69 17.76
CA MET A 150 -7.87 13.91 18.39
C MET A 150 -8.40 12.64 19.04
N ASN A 151 -8.10 11.48 18.46
CA ASN A 151 -8.64 10.19 18.89
C ASN A 151 -7.72 9.44 19.87
N LYS A 152 -6.54 9.99 20.23
CA LYS A 152 -5.54 9.31 21.08
C LYS A 152 -6.12 8.67 22.33
N ASP A 153 -6.95 9.40 23.07
CA ASP A 153 -7.52 8.91 24.33
C ASP A 153 -8.57 7.82 24.09
N GLN A 154 -9.35 7.93 23.01
CA GLN A 154 -10.28 6.88 22.61
C GLN A 154 -9.56 5.61 22.13
N ILE A 155 -8.49 5.76 21.33
CA ILE A 155 -7.65 4.66 20.87
C ILE A 155 -6.99 3.99 22.07
N ALA A 156 -6.43 4.75 23.00
CA ALA A 156 -5.83 4.21 24.23
C ALA A 156 -6.86 3.47 25.10
N ALA A 157 -8.09 3.98 25.18
CA ALA A 157 -9.18 3.33 25.90
C ALA A 157 -9.63 2.03 25.20
N MET A 158 -9.76 2.03 23.87
CA MET A 158 -10.07 0.81 23.08
C MET A 158 -8.95 -0.23 23.20
N MET A 159 -7.70 0.18 23.17
CA MET A 159 -6.55 -0.71 23.35
C MET A 159 -6.44 -1.26 24.78
N SER A 160 -7.08 -0.65 25.77
CA SER A 160 -7.09 -1.14 27.16
C SER A 160 -8.28 -2.07 27.45
N ASP A 161 -9.22 -2.18 26.52
CA ASP A 161 -10.45 -2.97 26.65
C ASP A 161 -10.28 -4.33 25.94
N ASP A 162 -10.01 -5.38 26.72
CA ASP A 162 -9.81 -6.75 26.22
C ASP A 162 -11.00 -7.27 25.40
N SER A 163 -12.23 -6.86 25.72
CA SER A 163 -13.44 -7.24 24.97
C SER A 163 -13.40 -6.69 23.55
N LYS A 164 -13.10 -5.38 23.42
CA LYS A 164 -13.02 -4.71 22.12
C LYS A 164 -11.82 -5.18 21.31
N GLN A 165 -10.70 -5.48 21.96
CA GLN A 165 -9.57 -6.09 21.26
C GLN A 165 -9.96 -7.42 20.60
N ARG A 166 -10.74 -8.27 21.28
CA ARG A 166 -11.23 -9.53 20.72
C ARG A 166 -12.19 -9.29 19.54
N GLU A 167 -13.09 -8.32 19.65
CA GLU A 167 -14.01 -7.96 18.55
C GLU A 167 -13.25 -7.49 17.32
N LEU A 168 -12.26 -6.58 17.48
CA LEU A 168 -11.44 -6.08 16.36
C LEU A 168 -10.62 -7.18 15.68
N ILE A 169 -10.15 -8.18 16.44
CA ILE A 169 -9.44 -9.34 15.87
C ILE A 169 -10.39 -10.17 15.00
N ILE A 170 -11.64 -10.35 15.43
CA ILE A 170 -12.64 -11.09 14.65
C ILE A 170 -13.01 -10.30 13.38
N GLU A 171 -13.18 -8.98 13.50
CA GLU A 171 -13.47 -8.11 12.35
C GLU A 171 -12.32 -8.13 11.32
N ASP A 172 -11.06 -8.05 11.76
CA ASP A 172 -9.87 -8.18 10.88
C ASP A 172 -9.75 -9.58 10.25
N GLU A 173 -10.28 -10.63 10.91
CA GLU A 173 -10.36 -11.98 10.34
C GLU A 173 -11.50 -12.15 9.30
N GLU A 174 -12.58 -11.38 9.44
CA GLU A 174 -13.75 -11.40 8.55
C GLU A 174 -13.64 -10.40 7.39
N GLU A 175 -12.71 -9.44 7.45
CA GLU A 175 -12.52 -8.41 6.41
C GLU A 175 -11.95 -9.01 5.11
N ASP A 176 -12.81 -9.17 4.09
CA ASP A 176 -12.41 -9.59 2.75
C ASP A 176 -12.06 -8.36 1.89
N PHE A 177 -10.76 -8.05 1.83
CA PHE A 177 -10.22 -6.89 1.10
C PHE A 177 -10.32 -6.99 -0.44
N LEU A 178 -10.97 -8.02 -0.98
CA LEU A 178 -11.08 -8.29 -2.42
C LEU A 178 -12.50 -8.11 -2.98
N ASP A 179 -13.46 -7.71 -2.15
CA ASP A 179 -14.88 -7.63 -2.53
C ASP A 179 -15.34 -6.23 -3.01
N GLU A 180 -14.43 -5.27 -3.19
CA GLU A 180 -14.71 -3.93 -3.76
C GLU A 180 -13.98 -3.61 -5.09
#